data_AF-A0A1H9A4Z3-F1
#
_entry.id   AF-A0A1H9A4Z3-F1
#
_cell.length_a   1.000
_cell.length_b   1.000
_cell.length_c   1.000
_cell.angle_alpha   90.00
_cell.angle_beta   90.00
_cell.angle_gamma   90.00
#
_symmetry.space_group_name_H-M   'P 1'
#
loop_
_entity.id
_entity.type
_entity.pdbx_description
1 polymer ?
#
loop_
_entity_poly.entity_id
_entity_poly.type
_entity_poly.pdbx_seq_one_letter_code
_entity_poly.pdbx_strand_id
1 'polypeptide(L)'
;MARKKSEFSREFKKRSLTSSGIYDVINLIMGIIIILASIFVFIGRIKFMKAYIVVFLCAAVMNFCMGIKYYNRKDPVKFIPLFIAGVFFLVLTIICIIAMF
;
A
#
# COMPACT_ATOMS: atom_id res chain seq x y z
N MET A 1 -16.08 -34.16 -22.84
CA MET A 1 -16.37 -33.01 -21.94
C MET A 1 -15.24 -32.65 -20.96
N ALA A 2 -14.08 -33.33 -20.97
CA ALA A 2 -12.99 -33.11 -19.99
C ALA A 2 -11.90 -32.08 -20.40
N ARG A 3 -11.81 -31.67 -21.68
CA ARG A 3 -10.77 -30.72 -22.15
C ARG A 3 -11.03 -29.25 -21.75
N LYS A 4 -12.28 -28.86 -21.51
CA LYS A 4 -12.64 -27.46 -21.21
C LYS A 4 -12.37 -27.07 -19.75
N LYS A 5 -12.29 -28.06 -18.85
CA LYS A 5 -12.06 -27.84 -17.41
C LYS A 5 -10.57 -27.65 -17.07
N SER A 6 -9.68 -28.23 -17.88
CA SER A 6 -8.22 -28.11 -17.70
C SER A 6 -7.63 -26.83 -18.27
N GLU A 7 -8.29 -26.17 -19.22
CA GLU A 7 -7.91 -24.83 -19.69
C GLU A 7 -8.30 -23.74 -18.70
N PHE A 8 -9.48 -23.84 -18.07
CA PHE A 8 -9.92 -22.85 -17.08
C PHE A 8 -9.02 -22.84 -15.83
N SER A 9 -8.58 -24.02 -15.36
CA SER A 9 -7.63 -24.12 -14.24
C SER A 9 -6.21 -23.63 -14.63
N ARG A 10 -5.82 -23.76 -15.91
CA ARG A 10 -4.56 -23.20 -16.41
C ARG A 10 -4.65 -21.69 -16.64
N GLU A 11 -5.79 -21.12 -16.99
CA GLU A 11 -5.97 -19.66 -17.07
C GLU A 11 -5.90 -18.98 -15.70
N PHE A 12 -6.43 -19.62 -14.65
CA PHE A 12 -6.27 -19.10 -13.28
C PHE A 12 -4.85 -19.30 -12.73
N LYS A 13 -4.16 -20.38 -13.10
CA LYS A 13 -2.78 -20.65 -12.66
C LYS A 13 -1.72 -19.89 -13.46
N LYS A 14 -2.08 -19.36 -14.64
CA LYS A 14 -1.22 -18.56 -15.53
C LYS A 14 -1.48 -17.05 -15.42
N ARG A 15 -2.23 -16.59 -14.42
CA ARG A 15 -1.98 -15.28 -13.78
C ARG A 15 -0.74 -15.43 -12.90
N SER A 16 0.41 -15.67 -13.52
CA SER A 16 1.70 -15.41 -12.89
C SER A 16 1.61 -13.99 -12.31
N LEU A 17 1.72 -13.78 -11.01
CA LEU A 17 2.98 -13.64 -10.28
C LEU A 17 4.04 -12.78 -10.98
N THR A 18 3.63 -11.93 -11.92
CA THR A 18 4.51 -10.96 -12.57
C THR A 18 4.45 -9.67 -11.77
N SER A 19 5.25 -9.55 -10.69
CA SER A 19 5.52 -8.34 -9.86
C SER A 19 4.30 -7.59 -9.27
N SER A 20 3.32 -7.24 -10.09
CA SER A 20 1.97 -6.75 -9.82
C SER A 20 1.21 -7.45 -8.69
N GLY A 21 1.29 -8.78 -8.57
CA GLY A 21 0.57 -9.51 -7.51
C GLY A 21 1.20 -9.33 -6.13
N ILE A 22 2.52 -9.16 -6.08
CA ILE A 22 3.27 -8.97 -4.83
C ILE A 22 2.96 -7.58 -4.25
N TYR A 23 2.92 -6.55 -5.09
CA TYR A 23 2.50 -5.21 -4.66
C TYR A 23 1.07 -5.16 -4.11
N ASP A 24 0.15 -5.96 -4.66
CA ASP A 24 -1.22 -6.03 -4.13
C ASP A 24 -1.29 -6.68 -2.75
N VAL A 25 -0.52 -7.75 -2.53
CA VAL A 25 -0.43 -8.41 -1.21
C VAL A 25 0.25 -7.49 -0.18
N ILE A 26 1.34 -6.83 -0.55
CA ILE A 26 2.02 -5.85 0.33
C ILE A 26 1.07 -4.72 0.69
N ASN A 27 0.34 -4.17 -0.28
CA ASN A 27 -0.61 -3.09 -0.02
C ASN A 27 -1.80 -3.53 0.83
N LEU A 28 -2.26 -4.77 0.69
CA LEU A 28 -3.30 -5.34 1.56
C LEU A 28 -2.82 -5.48 3.01
N ILE A 29 -1.60 -6.00 3.21
CA ILE A 29 -1.00 -6.11 4.56
C ILE A 29 -0.78 -4.71 5.17
N MET A 30 -0.24 -3.76 4.40
CA MET A 30 -0.04 -2.38 4.85
C MET A 30 -1.36 -1.68 5.18
N GLY A 31 -2.41 -1.90 4.39
CA GLY A 31 -3.75 -1.40 4.68
C GLY A 31 -4.30 -1.94 6.02
N ILE A 32 -4.11 -3.22 6.30
CA ILE A 32 -4.51 -3.83 7.58
C ILE A 32 -3.74 -3.19 8.75
N ILE A 33 -2.42 -2.98 8.60
CA ILE A 33 -1.59 -2.32 9.61
C ILE A 33 -2.07 -0.88 9.87
N ILE A 34 -2.41 -0.13 8.81
CA ILE A 34 -2.96 1.23 8.94
C ILE A 34 -4.30 1.23 9.69
N ILE A 35 -5.20 0.29 9.40
CA ILE A 35 -6.48 0.17 10.10
C ILE A 35 -6.25 -0.15 11.58
N LEU A 36 -5.41 -1.14 11.89
CA LEU A 36 -5.09 -1.51 13.26
C LEU A 36 -4.43 -0.35 14.02
N ALA A 37 -3.47 0.33 13.40
CA ALA A 37 -2.82 1.49 13.99
C ALA A 37 -3.80 2.66 14.20
N SER A 38 -4.73 2.89 13.27
CA SER A 38 -5.78 3.91 13.41
C SER A 38 -6.74 3.60 14.56
N ILE A 39 -7.14 2.34 14.73
CA ILE A 39 -7.96 1.91 15.89
C ILE A 39 -7.18 2.07 17.19
N PHE A 40 -5.90 1.70 17.20
CA PHE A 40 -5.04 1.84 18.37
C PHE A 40 -4.81 3.30 18.77
N VAL A 41 -4.75 4.19 17.79
CA VAL A 41 -4.80 5.63 18.02
C VAL A 41 -6.06 5.97 18.80
N PHE A 42 -7.27 5.54 18.47
CA PHE A 42 -8.43 5.95 19.28
C PHE A 42 -8.42 5.52 20.78
N ILE A 43 -7.58 4.56 21.19
CA ILE A 43 -7.65 3.91 22.52
C ILE A 43 -6.77 4.54 23.62
N GLY A 44 -5.63 5.21 23.33
CA GLY A 44 -4.72 5.68 24.41
C GLY A 44 -3.81 6.89 24.14
N ARG A 45 -4.26 8.10 24.53
CA ARG A 45 -3.75 9.46 24.12
C ARG A 45 -2.24 9.73 24.14
N ILE A 46 -1.44 8.91 24.82
CA ILE A 46 -0.02 9.20 25.13
C ILE A 46 0.94 8.51 24.14
N LYS A 47 0.55 7.41 23.49
CA LYS A 47 1.36 6.72 22.44
C LYS A 47 1.05 7.19 21.01
N PHE A 48 0.24 8.24 20.88
CA PHE A 48 -0.41 8.67 19.62
C PHE A 48 0.58 9.11 18.55
N MET A 49 1.53 9.99 18.89
CA MET A 49 2.46 10.57 17.92
C MET A 49 3.23 9.49 17.15
N LYS A 50 3.68 8.44 17.85
CA LYS A 50 4.40 7.30 17.24
C LYS A 50 3.52 6.49 16.29
N ALA A 51 2.25 6.26 16.65
CA ALA A 51 1.34 5.50 15.80
C ALA A 51 1.00 6.26 14.50
N TYR A 52 0.86 7.59 14.55
CA TYR A 52 0.69 8.41 13.36
C TYR A 52 1.89 8.37 12.41
N ILE A 53 3.12 8.41 12.96
CA ILE A 53 4.36 8.26 12.18
C ILE A 53 4.32 6.93 11.40
N VAL A 54 3.95 5.83 12.07
CA VAL A 54 3.85 4.51 11.43
C VAL A 54 2.75 4.49 10.36
N VAL A 55 1.58 5.07 10.64
CA VAL A 55 0.48 5.15 9.67
C VAL A 55 0.88 5.93 8.42
N PHE A 56 1.48 7.11 8.57
CA PHE A 56 1.89 7.94 7.45
C PHE A 56 3.04 7.29 6.66
N LEU A 57 3.99 6.66 7.34
CA LEU A 57 5.07 5.93 6.68
C LEU A 57 4.55 4.73 5.88
N CYS A 58 3.65 3.93 6.48
CA CYS A 58 3.01 2.81 5.80
C CYS A 58 2.19 3.28 4.59
N ALA A 59 1.41 4.37 4.75
CA ALA A 59 0.64 4.95 3.65
C ALA A 59 1.56 5.45 2.53
N ALA A 60 2.68 6.11 2.85
CA ALA A 60 3.64 6.55 1.86
C ALA A 60 4.19 5.38 1.04
N VAL A 61 4.69 4.33 1.71
CA VAL A 61 5.22 3.13 1.04
C VAL A 61 4.15 2.46 0.18
N MET A 62 2.92 2.35 0.66
CA MET A 62 1.80 1.77 -0.07
C MET A 62 1.49 2.54 -1.37
N ASN A 63 1.53 3.87 -1.30
CA ASN A 63 1.34 4.77 -2.43
C ASN A 63 2.50 4.69 -3.43
N PHE A 64 3.76 4.60 -2.97
CA PHE A 64 4.92 4.38 -3.84
C PHE A 64 4.90 3.01 -4.52
N CYS A 65 4.54 1.94 -3.79
CA CYS A 65 4.43 0.59 -4.35
C CYS A 65 3.36 0.52 -5.47
N MET A 66 2.19 1.11 -5.24
CA MET A 66 1.17 1.22 -6.28
C MET A 66 1.61 2.16 -7.41
N GLY A 67 2.28 3.27 -7.09
CA GLY A 67 2.87 4.18 -8.07
C GLY A 67 3.82 3.45 -9.02
N ILE A 68 4.79 2.69 -8.51
CA ILE A 68 5.74 1.88 -9.30
C ILE A 68 4.99 0.85 -10.14
N LYS A 69 3.97 0.20 -9.57
CA LYS A 69 3.14 -0.78 -10.29
C LYS A 69 2.43 -0.15 -11.51
N TYR A 70 1.84 1.04 -11.36
CA TYR A 70 1.18 1.75 -12.46
C TYR A 70 2.16 2.43 -13.41
N TYR A 71 3.33 2.83 -12.94
CA TYR A 71 4.44 3.28 -13.78
C TYR A 71 4.90 2.18 -14.74
N ASN A 72 5.08 0.95 -14.23
CA ASN A 72 5.40 -0.24 -15.04
C ASN A 72 4.30 -0.58 -16.06
N ARG A 73 3.05 -0.19 -15.80
CA ARG A 73 1.91 -0.34 -16.72
C ARG A 73 1.76 0.83 -17.71
N LYS A 74 2.63 1.85 -17.63
CA LYS A 74 2.58 3.08 -18.44
C LYS A 74 1.25 3.83 -18.33
N ASP A 75 0.64 3.84 -17.14
CA ASP A 75 -0.61 4.55 -16.83
C ASP A 75 -0.32 5.85 -16.04
N PRO A 76 0.03 6.98 -16.70
CA PRO A 76 0.41 8.23 -16.03
C PRO A 76 -0.69 8.83 -15.18
N VAL A 77 -1.94 8.72 -15.63
CA VAL A 77 -3.12 9.21 -14.92
C VAL A 77 -3.25 8.61 -13.53
N LYS A 78 -2.73 7.38 -13.34
CA LYS A 78 -2.80 6.67 -12.06
C LYS A 78 -1.52 6.81 -11.27
N PHE A 79 -0.33 6.65 -11.87
CA PHE A 79 0.90 6.70 -11.07
C PHE A 79 1.22 8.10 -10.54
N ILE A 80 0.97 9.18 -11.29
CA ILE A 80 1.28 10.55 -10.85
C ILE A 80 0.61 10.91 -9.52
N PRO A 81 -0.72 10.79 -9.35
CA PRO A 81 -1.35 11.10 -8.07
C PRO A 81 -0.89 10.18 -6.93
N LEU A 82 -0.57 8.92 -7.23
CA LEU A 82 -0.02 7.96 -6.27
C LEU A 82 1.36 8.39 -5.75
N PHE A 83 2.26 8.84 -6.62
CA PHE A 83 3.56 9.37 -6.20
C PHE A 83 3.43 10.67 -5.40
N ILE A 84 2.53 11.58 -5.81
CA ILE A 84 2.25 12.82 -5.08
C ILE A 84 1.72 12.51 -3.67
N ALA A 85 0.75 11.60 -3.56
CA ALA A 85 0.23 11.14 -2.27
C ALA A 85 1.34 10.51 -1.41
N GLY A 86 2.22 9.70 -2.01
CA GLY A 86 3.36 9.11 -1.32
C GLY A 86 4.32 10.17 -0.73
N VAL A 87 4.67 11.19 -1.51
CA VAL A 87 5.50 12.31 -1.04
C VAL A 87 4.79 13.12 0.05
N PHE A 88 3.50 13.40 -0.12
CA PHE A 88 2.70 14.11 0.87
C PHE A 88 2.69 13.39 2.23
N PHE A 89 2.50 12.07 2.23
CA PHE A 89 2.57 11.27 3.46
C PHE A 89 3.97 11.20 4.07
N LEU A 90 5.04 11.23 3.26
CA LEU A 90 6.40 11.38 3.80
C LEU A 90 6.59 12.72 4.51
N VAL A 91 6.11 13.82 3.92
CA VAL A 91 6.17 15.15 4.56
C VAL A 91 5.41 15.15 5.88
N LEU A 92 4.20 14.57 5.92
CA LEU A 92 3.44 14.42 7.17
C LEU A 92 4.18 13.57 8.20
N THR A 93 4.86 12.51 7.77
CA THR A 93 5.70 11.68 8.65
C THR A 93 6.81 12.52 9.29
N ILE A 94 7.51 13.35 8.50
CA ILE A 94 8.58 14.24 8.99
C ILE A 94 8.02 15.27 9.97
N ILE A 95 6.88 15.90 9.65
CA ILE A 95 6.21 16.85 10.56
C ILE A 95 5.85 16.18 11.88
N CYS A 96 5.31 14.96 11.85
CA CYS A 96 5.01 14.21 13.07
C CYS A 96 6.27 13.84 13.86
N ILE A 97 7.38 13.51 13.20
CA ILE A 97 8.66 13.25 13.89
C ILE A 97 9.17 14.53 14.58
N ILE A 98 9.14 15.67 13.89
CA ILE A 98 9.54 16.97 14.45
C ILE A 98 8.65 17.35 15.63
N ALA A 99 7.33 17.18 15.51
CA ALA A 99 6.38 17.48 16.57
C ALA A 99 6.49 16.54 17.80
N MET A 100 7.19 15.42 17.66
CA MET A 100 7.44 14.47 18.75
C MET A 100 8.75 14.74 19.49
N PHE A 101 9.63 15.56 18.93
CA PHE A 101 10.87 16.04 19.54
C PHE A 101 10.61 17.30 20.36
#